data_AF-A0A2T4RZ75-F1
#
_entry.id   AF-A0A2T4RZ75-F1
#
_cell.length_a   1.000
_cell.length_b   1.000
_cell.length_c   1.000
_cell.angle_alpha   90.00
_cell.angle_beta   90.00
_cell.angle_gamma   90.00
#
_symmetry.space_group_name_H-M   'P 1'
#
loop_
_entity.id
_entity.type
_entity.pdbx_description
1 polymer ?
#
loop_
_entity_poly.entity_id
_entity_poly.type
_entity_poly.pdbx_seq_one_letter_code
_entity_poly.pdbx_strand_id
1 'polypeptide(L)'
;IQTYRKDGFTIELGPESYLGRKTIMTDLATEVGLGDELITNQTGQSYIYARNRLYPIPGGSIMGIPTDLKPFMTTQLISLKGKLRAAMDLTKKPIEMDGDISVGDFFRQRLGDEVLENLIEPLMGGIYGTDIDKLSLM
;
A
#
# COMPACT_ATOMS: atom_id res chain seq x y z
N ILE A 1 18.34 3.84 12.86
CA ILE A 1 18.15 2.38 12.64
C ILE A 1 18.61 1.70 13.93
N GLN A 2 17.71 0.98 14.60
CA GLN A 2 18.00 0.38 15.91
C GLN A 2 17.25 -0.95 16.04
N THR A 3 17.99 -1.99 16.40
CA THR A 3 17.47 -3.33 16.63
C THR A 3 17.56 -3.69 18.11
N TYR A 4 16.46 -4.13 18.70
CA TYR A 4 16.43 -4.71 20.03
C TYR A 4 16.68 -6.21 19.97
N ARG A 5 17.65 -6.70 20.75
CA ARG A 5 18.02 -8.11 20.82
C ARG A 5 18.03 -8.61 22.27
N LYS A 6 17.07 -9.44 22.64
CA LYS A 6 16.96 -10.02 24.00
C LYS A 6 16.12 -11.28 23.98
N ASP A 7 16.45 -12.25 24.83
CA ASP A 7 15.63 -13.46 25.08
C ASP A 7 15.30 -14.25 23.79
N GLY A 8 16.22 -14.27 22.82
CA GLY A 8 16.03 -14.92 21.51
C GLY A 8 15.23 -14.12 20.48
N PHE A 9 14.76 -12.92 20.84
CA PHE A 9 14.07 -12.02 19.93
C PHE A 9 15.04 -11.05 19.24
N THR A 10 14.75 -10.76 17.98
CA THR A 10 15.37 -9.68 17.18
C THR A 10 14.22 -8.81 16.66
N ILE A 11 14.10 -7.58 17.18
CA ILE A 11 12.97 -6.69 16.90
C ILE A 11 13.51 -5.35 16.41
N GLU A 12 13.07 -4.92 15.23
CA GLU A 12 13.41 -3.59 14.71
C GLU A 12 12.54 -2.52 15.39
N LEU A 13 13.18 -1.43 15.84
CA LEU A 13 12.50 -0.30 16.49
C LEU A 13 12.25 0.86 15.51
N GLY A 14 12.55 0.66 14.24
CA GLY A 14 12.44 1.67 13.18
C GLY A 14 12.21 0.98 11.83
N PRO A 15 13.00 1.30 10.78
CA PRO A 15 12.90 0.59 9.51
C PRO A 15 13.15 -0.91 9.70
N GLU A 16 12.20 -1.75 9.28
CA GLU A 16 12.28 -3.21 9.41
C GLU A 16 12.86 -3.90 8.17
N SER A 17 12.73 -3.28 6.99
CA SER A 17 13.13 -3.88 5.72
C SER A 17 13.29 -2.82 4.63
N TYR A 18 13.71 -3.25 3.44
CA TYR A 18 13.77 -2.41 2.24
C TYR A 18 13.22 -3.18 1.03
N LEU A 19 12.88 -2.45 -0.04
CA LEU A 19 12.38 -3.06 -1.27
C LEU A 19 13.53 -3.73 -2.04
N GLY A 20 13.61 -5.07 -2.00
CA GLY A 20 14.68 -5.83 -2.67
C GLY A 20 14.81 -5.60 -4.19
N ARG A 21 13.74 -5.13 -4.86
CA ARG A 21 13.80 -4.71 -6.28
C ARG A 21 14.64 -3.46 -6.54
N LYS A 22 14.91 -2.63 -5.51
CA LYS A 22 15.85 -1.50 -5.58
C LYS A 22 17.20 -2.01 -5.07
N THR A 23 18.08 -2.37 -6.00
CA THR A 23 19.27 -3.19 -5.68
C THR A 23 20.34 -2.46 -4.88
N ILE A 24 20.39 -1.12 -4.89
CA ILE A 24 21.44 -0.33 -4.23
C ILE A 24 21.77 -0.77 -2.79
N MET A 25 20.78 -1.15 -1.98
CA MET A 25 20.99 -1.63 -0.61
C MET A 25 21.53 -3.07 -0.58
N THR A 26 21.06 -3.93 -1.49
CA THR A 26 21.52 -5.32 -1.65
C THR A 26 22.97 -5.37 -2.14
N ASP A 27 23.29 -4.50 -3.11
CA ASP A 27 24.63 -4.37 -3.69
C ASP A 27 25.60 -3.93 -2.59
N LEU A 28 25.25 -2.87 -1.84
CA LEU A 28 26.04 -2.41 -0.69
C LEU A 28 26.21 -3.49 0.39
N ALA A 29 25.14 -4.20 0.76
CA ALA A 29 25.21 -5.27 1.76
C ALA A 29 26.18 -6.39 1.32
N THR A 30 26.19 -6.72 0.03
CA THR A 30 27.12 -7.70 -0.54
C THR A 30 28.56 -7.19 -0.50
N GLU A 31 28.80 -5.94 -0.91
CA GLU A 31 30.13 -5.32 -0.92
C GLU A 31 30.77 -5.24 0.47
N VAL A 32 29.97 -5.05 1.53
CA VAL A 32 30.45 -5.01 2.92
C VAL A 32 30.47 -6.38 3.61
N GLY A 33 30.15 -7.46 2.90
CA GLY A 33 30.21 -8.83 3.42
C GLY A 33 29.00 -9.29 4.23
N LEU A 34 27.87 -8.58 4.17
CA LEU A 34 26.61 -8.92 4.84
C LEU A 34 25.61 -9.66 3.93
N GLY A 35 26.03 -10.02 2.71
CA GLY A 35 25.14 -10.64 1.71
C GLY A 35 24.46 -11.92 2.19
N ASP A 36 25.16 -12.75 2.96
CA ASP A 36 24.65 -14.02 3.50
C ASP A 36 23.65 -13.82 4.67
N GLU A 37 23.58 -12.61 5.25
CA GLU A 37 22.62 -12.26 6.29
C GLU A 37 21.30 -11.71 5.73
N LEU A 38 21.22 -11.47 4.42
CA LEU A 38 20.01 -10.99 3.78
C LEU A 38 18.92 -12.06 3.80
N ILE A 39 17.77 -11.72 4.37
CA ILE A 39 16.59 -12.56 4.43
C ILE A 39 15.41 -11.90 3.71
N THR A 40 14.60 -12.70 3.03
CA THR A 40 13.37 -12.25 2.38
C THR A 40 12.18 -12.49 3.31
N ASN A 41 11.27 -11.52 3.38
CA ASN A 41 10.04 -11.69 4.15
C ASN A 41 9.19 -12.84 3.57
N GLN A 42 8.52 -13.58 4.45
CA GLN A 42 7.50 -14.52 4.02
C GLN A 42 6.28 -13.76 3.50
N THR A 43 5.68 -14.23 2.41
CA THR A 43 4.43 -13.69 1.91
C THR A 43 3.27 -14.27 2.71
N GLY A 44 2.34 -13.41 3.11
CA GLY A 44 1.16 -13.78 3.87
C GLY A 44 -0.07 -12.99 3.43
N GLN A 45 -1.20 -13.25 4.09
CA GLN A 45 -2.42 -12.49 3.87
C GLN A 45 -2.43 -11.26 4.78
N SER A 46 -2.47 -10.08 4.17
CA SER A 46 -2.71 -8.81 4.87
C SER A 46 -4.21 -8.55 5.01
N TYR A 47 -4.58 -7.77 6.03
CA TYR A 47 -5.97 -7.45 6.35
C TYR A 47 -6.16 -5.95 6.59
N ILE A 48 -7.36 -5.46 6.29
CA ILE A 48 -7.85 -4.16 6.72
C ILE A 48 -8.92 -4.39 7.78
N TYR A 49 -8.78 -3.70 8.91
CA TYR A 49 -9.81 -3.70 9.94
C TYR A 49 -10.83 -2.59 9.64
N ALA A 50 -12.06 -3.00 9.35
CA ALA A 50 -13.17 -2.09 9.07
C ALA A 50 -14.46 -2.68 9.64
N ARG A 51 -15.45 -1.86 9.98
CA ARG A 51 -16.79 -2.33 10.40
C ARG A 51 -16.73 -3.46 11.46
N ASN A 52 -15.81 -3.32 12.41
CA ASN A 52 -15.53 -4.28 13.49
C ASN A 52 -15.14 -5.71 13.03
N ARG A 53 -14.51 -5.85 11.85
CA ARG A 53 -14.08 -7.13 11.27
C ARG A 53 -12.76 -6.97 10.49
N LEU A 54 -12.00 -8.06 10.38
CA LEU A 54 -10.84 -8.13 9.49
C LEU A 54 -11.29 -8.57 8.11
N TYR A 55 -10.94 -7.79 7.10
CA TYR A 55 -11.18 -8.13 5.70
C TYR A 55 -9.85 -8.36 4.99
N PRO A 56 -9.69 -9.45 4.23
CA PRO A 56 -8.48 -9.66 3.46
C PRO A 56 -8.33 -8.55 2.41
N ILE A 57 -7.11 -8.04 2.27
CA ILE A 57 -6.80 -7.13 1.18
C ILE A 57 -6.98 -7.89 -0.13
N PRO A 58 -7.77 -7.35 -1.09
CA PRO A 58 -8.01 -8.02 -2.36
C PRO A 58 -6.68 -8.28 -3.08
N GLY A 59 -6.46 -9.52 -3.52
CA GLY A 59 -5.31 -9.84 -4.36
C GLY A 59 -5.29 -9.03 -5.66
N GLY A 60 -4.14 -8.97 -6.34
CA GLY A 60 -4.04 -8.21 -7.59
C GLY A 60 -4.21 -6.70 -7.39
N SER A 61 -3.81 -6.16 -6.24
CA SER A 61 -3.65 -4.72 -6.03
C SER A 61 -2.17 -4.35 -5.95
N ILE A 62 -1.77 -3.28 -6.62
CA ILE A 62 -0.45 -2.66 -6.44
C ILE A 62 -0.66 -1.36 -5.66
N MET A 63 -0.09 -1.25 -4.45
CA MET A 63 -0.27 -0.07 -3.58
C MET A 63 -1.73 0.32 -3.35
N GLY A 64 -2.63 -0.67 -3.23
CA GLY A 64 -4.07 -0.43 -3.05
C GLY A 64 -4.85 -0.10 -4.33
N ILE A 65 -4.15 0.12 -5.44
CA ILE A 65 -4.79 0.28 -6.75
C ILE A 65 -5.18 -1.11 -7.27
N PRO A 66 -6.47 -1.38 -7.52
CA PRO A 66 -6.90 -2.63 -8.12
C PRO A 66 -6.33 -2.77 -9.53
N THR A 67 -5.46 -3.76 -9.73
CA THR A 67 -4.92 -4.11 -11.06
C THR A 67 -5.66 -5.30 -11.68
N ASP A 68 -6.36 -6.09 -10.85
CA ASP A 68 -7.32 -7.09 -11.28
C ASP A 68 -8.72 -6.72 -10.78
N LEU A 69 -9.69 -6.71 -11.69
CA LEU A 69 -11.08 -6.41 -11.39
C LEU A 69 -11.75 -7.55 -10.61
N LYS A 70 -11.34 -8.82 -10.79
CA LYS A 70 -12.02 -9.96 -10.15
C LYS A 70 -11.95 -9.92 -8.62
N PRO A 71 -10.77 -9.78 -7.97
CA PRO A 71 -10.68 -9.71 -6.51
C PRO A 71 -11.33 -8.45 -5.95
N PHE A 72 -11.27 -7.34 -6.68
CA PHE A 72 -11.94 -6.11 -6.29
C PHE A 72 -13.47 -6.27 -6.29
N MET A 73 -14.03 -6.99 -7.25
CA MET A 73 -15.48 -7.21 -7.32
C MET A 73 -15.99 -8.17 -6.22
N THR A 74 -15.16 -9.08 -5.72
CA THR A 74 -15.55 -10.04 -4.67
C THR A 74 -15.34 -9.53 -3.25
N THR A 75 -14.57 -8.46 -3.05
CA THR A 75 -14.30 -7.92 -1.71
C THR A 75 -15.56 -7.40 -1.00
N GLN A 76 -15.61 -7.56 0.32
CA GLN A 76 -16.66 -7.01 1.17
C GLN A 76 -16.27 -5.65 1.79
N LEU A 77 -15.04 -5.19 1.56
CA LEU A 77 -14.56 -3.87 2.01
C LEU A 77 -15.35 -2.73 1.36
N ILE A 78 -15.66 -2.89 0.07
CA ILE A 78 -16.32 -1.86 -0.74
C ILE A 78 -17.74 -2.31 -1.05
N SER A 79 -18.70 -1.42 -0.82
CA SER A 79 -20.10 -1.63 -1.17
C SER A 79 -20.28 -1.78 -2.69
N LEU A 80 -21.43 -2.31 -3.11
CA LEU A 80 -21.76 -2.37 -4.54
C LEU A 80 -21.79 -0.96 -5.17
N LYS A 81 -22.26 0.04 -4.42
CA LYS A 81 -22.28 1.45 -4.88
C LYS A 81 -20.85 1.99 -5.05
N GLY A 82 -19.96 1.73 -4.10
CA GLY A 82 -18.54 2.11 -4.19
C GLY A 82 -17.85 1.43 -5.37
N LYS A 83 -18.11 0.15 -5.61
CA LYS A 83 -17.59 -0.58 -6.77
C LYS A 83 -18.07 0.03 -8.10
N LEU A 84 -19.36 0.34 -8.22
CA LEU A 84 -19.89 1.00 -9.41
C LEU A 84 -19.27 2.39 -9.61
N ARG A 85 -19.12 3.17 -8.53
CA ARG A 85 -18.46 4.47 -8.55
C ARG A 85 -17.00 4.38 -9.01
N ALA A 86 -16.28 3.36 -8.57
CA ALA A 86 -14.91 3.10 -9.00
C ALA A 86 -14.85 2.60 -10.45
N ALA A 87 -15.81 1.79 -10.90
CA ALA A 87 -15.86 1.29 -12.28
C ALA A 87 -16.09 2.41 -13.32
N MET A 88 -16.75 3.51 -12.95
CA MET A 88 -16.87 4.70 -13.82
C MET A 88 -15.52 5.31 -14.22
N ASP A 89 -14.46 4.98 -13.48
CA ASP A 89 -13.11 5.45 -13.76
C ASP A 89 -12.54 4.92 -15.10
N LEU A 90 -13.02 3.75 -15.54
CA LEU A 90 -12.64 3.12 -16.80
C LEU A 90 -13.06 3.92 -18.04
N THR A 91 -14.05 4.81 -17.90
CA THR A 91 -14.56 5.65 -18.99
C THR A 91 -14.08 7.10 -18.90
N LYS A 92 -13.39 7.47 -17.82
CA LYS A 92 -12.89 8.84 -17.64
C LYS A 92 -11.63 9.06 -18.46
N LYS A 93 -11.49 10.28 -18.98
CA LYS A 93 -10.23 10.76 -19.53
C LYS A 93 -9.17 10.87 -18.42
N PRO A 94 -7.87 10.76 -18.74
CA PRO A 94 -6.81 11.12 -17.81
C PRO A 94 -7.05 12.51 -17.22
N ILE A 95 -6.69 12.68 -15.94
CA ILE A 95 -6.73 13.99 -15.29
C ILE A 95 -5.62 14.85 -15.90
N GLU A 96 -5.98 16.00 -16.47
CA GLU A 96 -5.00 17.01 -16.85
C GLU A 96 -4.46 17.66 -15.56
N MET A 97 -3.15 17.57 -15.35
CA MET A 97 -2.48 18.07 -14.16
C MET A 97 -1.64 19.30 -14.52
N ASP A 98 -2.07 20.48 -14.04
CA ASP A 98 -1.32 21.73 -14.15
C ASP A 98 -0.35 21.95 -12.98
N GLY A 99 -0.21 20.97 -12.09
CA GLY A 99 0.62 21.03 -10.90
C GLY A 99 0.49 19.76 -10.06
N ASP A 100 1.14 19.76 -8.90
CA ASP A 100 1.03 18.66 -7.94
C ASP A 100 -0.34 18.69 -7.25
N ILE A 101 -0.87 17.50 -6.98
CA ILE A 101 -2.12 17.29 -6.25
C ILE A 101 -1.86 16.25 -5.17
N SER A 102 -2.71 16.22 -4.15
CA SER A 102 -2.60 15.17 -3.15
C SER A 102 -3.01 13.81 -3.73
N VAL A 103 -2.43 12.74 -3.20
CA VAL A 103 -2.84 11.36 -3.46
C VAL A 103 -4.32 11.17 -3.13
N GLY A 104 -4.79 11.80 -2.04
CA GLY A 104 -6.19 11.82 -1.64
C GLY A 104 -7.10 12.41 -2.73
N ASP A 105 -6.81 13.62 -3.20
CA ASP A 105 -7.59 14.30 -4.25
C ASP A 105 -7.66 13.47 -5.53
N PHE A 106 -6.51 12.92 -5.95
CA PHE A 106 -6.44 12.07 -7.13
C PHE A 106 -7.37 10.86 -7.01
N PHE A 107 -7.23 10.06 -5.96
CA PHE A 107 -8.02 8.84 -5.82
C PHE A 107 -9.49 9.11 -5.51
N ARG A 108 -9.81 10.18 -4.80
CA ARG A 108 -11.19 10.63 -4.59
C ARG A 108 -11.87 10.98 -5.90
N GLN A 109 -11.19 11.73 -6.77
CA GLN A 109 -11.71 12.06 -8.10
C GLN A 109 -11.86 10.80 -8.97
N ARG A 110 -10.87 9.92 -8.97
CA ARG A 110 -10.85 8.71 -9.81
C ARG A 110 -11.83 7.66 -9.30
N LEU A 111 -11.57 7.11 -8.11
CA LEU A 111 -12.22 5.92 -7.56
C LEU A 111 -13.34 6.23 -6.57
N GLY A 112 -13.34 7.42 -5.96
CA GLY A 112 -14.34 7.86 -4.99
C GLY A 112 -13.95 7.59 -3.54
N ASP A 113 -14.63 8.26 -2.60
CA ASP A 113 -14.31 8.25 -1.17
C ASP A 113 -14.28 6.86 -0.56
N GLU A 114 -15.26 6.01 -0.87
CA GLU A 114 -15.35 4.69 -0.23
C GLU A 114 -14.12 3.82 -0.52
N VAL A 115 -13.55 3.89 -1.73
CA VAL A 115 -12.34 3.15 -2.09
C VAL A 115 -11.10 3.80 -1.47
N LEU A 116 -11.06 5.14 -1.45
CA LEU A 116 -9.99 5.87 -0.80
C LEU A 116 -9.90 5.49 0.69
N GLU A 117 -10.97 5.69 1.45
CA GLU A 117 -11.00 5.54 2.90
C GLU A 117 -10.88 4.08 3.37
N ASN A 118 -11.49 3.12 2.66
CA ASN A 118 -11.53 1.72 3.12
C ASN A 118 -10.43 0.84 2.54
N LEU A 119 -9.63 1.32 1.57
CA LEU A 119 -8.60 0.52 0.93
C LEU A 119 -7.28 1.28 0.76
N ILE A 120 -7.30 2.43 0.11
CA ILE A 120 -6.07 3.13 -0.29
C ILE A 120 -5.41 3.83 0.88
N GLU A 121 -6.17 4.60 1.66
CA GLU A 121 -5.66 5.33 2.82
C GLU A 121 -5.08 4.39 3.90
N PRO A 122 -5.74 3.27 4.29
CA PRO A 122 -5.13 2.32 5.23
C PRO A 122 -3.80 1.74 4.73
N LEU A 123 -3.69 1.49 3.43
CA LEU A 123 -2.48 0.96 2.81
C LEU A 123 -1.35 2.00 2.75
N MET A 124 -1.67 3.23 2.36
CA MET A 124 -0.71 4.34 2.27
C MET A 124 -0.29 4.85 3.65
N GLY A 125 -1.23 4.92 4.60
CA GLY A 125 -0.94 5.26 5.99
C GLY A 125 0.03 4.29 6.64
N GLY A 126 -0.06 2.99 6.30
CA GLY A 126 0.90 1.98 6.76
C GLY A 126 2.33 2.16 6.22
N ILE A 127 2.51 2.83 5.08
CA ILE A 127 3.82 3.04 4.45
C ILE A 127 4.40 4.42 4.83
N TYR A 128 3.58 5.46 4.73
CA TYR A 128 4.02 6.85 4.82
C TYR A 128 3.67 7.53 6.13
N GLY A 129 2.76 6.96 6.94
CA GLY A 129 2.32 7.55 8.21
C GLY A 129 1.79 8.99 8.11
N THR A 130 1.34 9.39 6.91
CA THR A 130 0.99 10.77 6.56
C THR A 130 -0.47 10.81 6.13
N ASP A 131 -1.12 11.94 6.43
CA ASP A 131 -2.44 12.31 5.93
C ASP A 131 -2.49 12.24 4.39
N ILE A 132 -3.42 11.45 3.84
CA ILE A 132 -3.47 11.19 2.39
C ILE A 132 -3.79 12.44 1.57
N ASP A 133 -4.49 13.40 2.17
CA ASP A 133 -4.81 14.68 1.53
C ASP A 133 -3.61 15.66 1.57
N LYS A 134 -2.49 15.26 2.18
CA LYS A 134 -1.22 16.01 2.19
C LYS A 134 -0.06 15.29 1.53
N LEU A 135 -0.25 14.01 1.19
CA LEU A 135 0.75 13.22 0.49
C LEU A 135 0.80 13.67 -0.98
N SER A 136 1.94 14.18 -1.41
CA SER A 136 2.20 14.56 -2.81
C SER A 136 2.05 13.35 -3.74
N LEU A 137 1.47 13.57 -4.92
CA LEU A 137 1.37 12.53 -5.95
C LEU A 137 2.67 12.37 -6.74
N MET A 138 3.52 13.41 -6.79
CA MET A 138 4.77 13.45 -7.56
C MET A 138 6.02 13.09 -6.75
#